data_AF-Q96SR7-F1
#
_entry.id   AF-Q96SR7-F1
#
_cell.length_a   1.000
_cell.length_b   1.000
_cell.length_c   1.000
_cell.angle_alpha   90.00
_cell.angle_beta   90.00
_cell.angle_gamma   90.00
#
_symmetry.space_group_name_H-M   'P 1'
#
loop_
_entity.id
_entity.type
_entity.pdbx_description
1 polymer ?
#
loop_
_entity_poly.entity_id
_entity_poly.type
_entity_poly.pdbx_seq_one_letter_code
_entity_poly.pdbx_strand_id
1 'polypeptide(L)'
;MAPEVIQQSAYDSKADIWSLGITAIELAKGEPPNSDMHPMRVLFLIPKNNPPTLVGDFTKSFKEFIDACLNKDPSFRPTAKELLKHKFIVKNSKKTSYLTELIDRFKRWKAEGHSDDESDSEGSDSESTSRENNTHPEWSFTTVRKKPDPKKVQNGAEQDLVQTLSCLSMIITPAFAELKQQDENNASRNQAIEELEKSIAVAEAACPGITDKMVKKLIEKFQKCSADESP
;
A
#
# COMPACT_ATOMS: atom_id res chain seq x y z
N MET A 1 -6.43 -1.33 0.99
CA MET A 1 -6.07 -1.32 -0.45
C MET A 1 -7.27 -1.70 -1.29
N ALA A 2 -7.39 -1.12 -2.48
CA ALA A 2 -8.42 -1.48 -3.45
C ALA A 2 -8.13 -2.83 -4.12
N PRO A 3 -9.14 -3.59 -4.59
CA PRO A 3 -8.94 -4.88 -5.25
C PRO A 3 -7.97 -4.82 -6.43
N GLU A 4 -8.09 -3.81 -7.29
CA GLU A 4 -7.26 -3.64 -8.49
C GLU A 4 -5.79 -3.37 -8.15
N VAL A 5 -5.50 -2.69 -7.03
CA VAL A 5 -4.14 -2.45 -6.54
C VAL A 5 -3.52 -3.76 -6.05
N ILE A 6 -4.29 -4.57 -5.33
CA ILE A 6 -3.83 -5.89 -4.85
C ILE A 6 -3.55 -6.84 -6.02
N GLN A 7 -4.40 -6.80 -7.05
CA GLN A 7 -4.25 -7.61 -8.26
C GLN A 7 -3.18 -7.07 -9.22
N GLN A 8 -2.45 -6.00 -8.85
CA GLN A 8 -1.44 -5.36 -9.70
C GLN A 8 -1.97 -4.97 -11.09
N SER A 9 -3.27 -4.69 -11.17
CA SER A 9 -3.89 -4.17 -12.38
C SER A 9 -3.58 -2.68 -12.52
N ALA A 10 -3.76 -2.14 -13.72
CA ALA A 10 -3.72 -0.68 -13.89
C ALA A 10 -4.76 -0.03 -12.97
N TYR A 11 -4.32 0.93 -12.16
CA TYR A 11 -5.16 1.66 -11.24
C TYR A 11 -4.97 3.17 -11.42
N ASP A 12 -5.97 3.92 -11.01
CA ASP A 12 -5.99 5.38 -11.02
C ASP A 12 -6.44 5.93 -9.66
N SER A 13 -6.81 7.22 -9.63
CA SER A 13 -7.33 7.89 -8.42
C SER A 13 -8.58 7.22 -7.80
N LYS A 14 -9.26 6.30 -8.49
CA LYS A 14 -10.41 5.57 -7.92
C LYS A 14 -9.98 4.55 -6.87
N ALA A 15 -8.71 4.14 -6.84
CA ALA A 15 -8.17 3.35 -5.74
C ALA A 15 -8.25 4.10 -4.40
N ASP A 16 -8.03 5.42 -4.41
CA ASP A 16 -8.16 6.26 -3.21
C ASP A 16 -9.60 6.37 -2.74
N ILE A 17 -10.57 6.33 -3.66
CA ILE A 17 -12.00 6.34 -3.32
C ILE A 17 -12.40 5.08 -2.56
N TRP A 18 -11.84 3.93 -2.94
CA TRP A 18 -12.02 2.70 -2.17
C TRP A 18 -11.42 2.83 -0.76
N SER A 19 -10.17 3.31 -0.67
CA SER A 19 -9.50 3.51 0.62
C SER A 19 -10.28 4.47 1.52
N LEU A 20 -10.84 5.54 0.96
CA LEU A 20 -11.74 6.46 1.67
C LEU A 20 -12.99 5.74 2.24
N GLY A 21 -13.58 4.81 1.49
CA GLY A 21 -14.70 3.99 1.97
C GLY A 21 -14.32 3.11 3.17
N ILE A 22 -13.11 2.52 3.13
CA ILE A 22 -12.57 1.72 4.24
C ILE A 22 -12.29 2.62 5.46
N THR A 23 -11.64 3.77 5.28
CA THR A 23 -11.42 4.76 6.36
C THR A 23 -12.73 5.27 6.95
N ALA A 24 -13.79 5.41 6.15
CA ALA A 24 -15.10 5.79 6.66
C ALA A 24 -15.70 4.72 7.59
N ILE A 25 -15.50 3.43 7.29
CA ILE A 25 -15.88 2.33 8.20
C ILE A 25 -15.04 2.40 9.48
N GLU A 26 -13.72 2.58 9.35
CA GLU A 26 -12.80 2.69 10.48
C GLU A 26 -13.15 3.86 11.40
N LEU A 27 -13.45 5.04 10.87
CA LEU A 27 -13.90 6.18 11.67
C LEU A 27 -15.23 5.91 12.40
N ALA A 28 -16.07 5.03 11.86
CA ALA A 28 -17.36 4.68 12.44
C ALA A 28 -17.27 3.58 13.51
N LYS A 29 -16.32 2.65 13.35
CA LYS A 29 -16.22 1.43 14.18
C LYS A 29 -14.96 1.35 15.04
N GLY A 30 -13.97 2.22 14.80
CA GLY A 30 -12.65 2.21 15.44
C GLY A 30 -11.59 1.38 14.70
N GLU A 31 -12.00 0.50 13.79
CA GLU A 31 -11.10 -0.42 13.08
C GLU A 31 -11.59 -0.71 11.65
N PRO A 32 -10.69 -0.99 10.70
CA PRO A 32 -11.07 -1.38 9.35
C PRO A 32 -11.66 -2.80 9.31
N PRO A 33 -12.38 -3.18 8.24
CA PRO A 33 -12.85 -4.56 8.07
C PRO A 33 -11.68 -5.56 8.06
N ASN A 34 -11.85 -6.70 8.73
CA ASN A 34 -10.85 -7.77 8.84
C ASN A 34 -9.57 -7.37 9.60
N SER A 35 -9.64 -6.40 10.50
CA SER A 35 -8.54 -5.95 11.38
C SER A 35 -7.95 -7.08 12.23
N ASP A 36 -8.76 -8.07 12.57
CA ASP A 36 -8.41 -9.26 13.36
C ASP A 36 -7.65 -10.33 12.55
N MET A 37 -7.57 -10.18 11.22
CA MET A 37 -7.00 -11.18 10.33
C MET A 37 -5.55 -10.86 9.97
N HIS A 38 -4.73 -11.90 9.78
CA HIS A 38 -3.35 -11.73 9.30
C HIS A 38 -3.32 -11.00 7.94
N PRO A 39 -2.47 -9.95 7.75
CA PRO A 39 -2.49 -9.12 6.55
C PRO A 39 -2.41 -9.90 5.23
N MET A 40 -1.56 -10.93 5.17
CA MET A 40 -1.44 -11.80 3.99
C MET A 40 -2.76 -12.51 3.62
N ARG A 41 -3.58 -12.88 4.61
CA ARG A 41 -4.89 -13.50 4.36
C ARG A 41 -5.86 -12.50 3.75
N VAL A 42 -5.82 -11.25 4.21
CA VAL A 42 -6.67 -10.16 3.71
C VAL A 42 -6.42 -9.87 2.22
N LEU A 43 -5.16 -10.00 1.76
CA LEU A 43 -4.82 -9.85 0.33
C LEU A 43 -5.59 -10.82 -0.58
N PHE A 44 -5.87 -12.04 -0.11
CA PHE A 44 -6.67 -13.00 -0.88
C PHE A 44 -8.17 -12.76 -0.77
N LEU A 45 -8.64 -12.21 0.36
CA LEU A 45 -10.07 -12.02 0.61
C LEU A 45 -10.64 -10.80 -0.10
N ILE A 46 -9.90 -9.68 -0.16
CA ILE A 46 -10.41 -8.43 -0.76
C ILE A 46 -10.84 -8.63 -2.23
N PRO A 47 -10.05 -9.30 -3.10
CA PRO A 47 -10.46 -9.53 -4.48
C PRO A 47 -11.59 -10.57 -4.61
N LYS A 48 -11.68 -11.54 -3.70
CA LYS A 48 -12.64 -12.66 -3.79
C LYS A 48 -14.02 -12.36 -3.19
N ASN A 49 -14.06 -11.73 -2.03
CA ASN A 49 -15.30 -11.50 -1.28
C ASN A 49 -16.07 -10.29 -1.82
N ASN A 50 -17.37 -10.23 -1.53
CA ASN A 50 -18.16 -9.02 -1.76
C ASN A 50 -17.56 -7.82 -0.99
N PRO A 51 -17.76 -6.59 -1.48
CA PRO A 51 -17.30 -5.40 -0.76
C PRO A 51 -17.84 -5.36 0.69
N PRO A 52 -17.03 -4.86 1.64
CA PRO A 52 -17.51 -4.62 3.00
C PRO A 52 -18.69 -3.65 3.01
N THR A 53 -19.61 -3.82 3.94
CA THR A 53 -20.75 -2.91 4.15
C THR A 53 -20.76 -2.43 5.60
N LEU A 54 -21.30 -1.23 5.85
CA LEU A 54 -21.39 -0.69 7.19
C LEU A 54 -22.61 -1.28 7.95
N VAL A 55 -22.32 -2.20 8.87
CA VAL A 55 -23.32 -2.85 9.74
C VAL A 55 -23.52 -2.05 11.03
N GLY A 56 -24.75 -2.00 11.54
CA GLY A 56 -25.12 -1.31 12.78
C GLY A 56 -26.08 -0.13 12.57
N ASP A 57 -26.34 0.60 13.65
CA ASP A 57 -27.31 1.70 13.71
C ASP A 57 -26.73 3.03 13.20
N PHE A 58 -26.36 3.02 11.92
CA PHE A 58 -25.88 4.20 11.21
C PHE A 58 -26.93 4.76 10.25
N THR A 59 -26.85 6.06 9.98
CA THR A 59 -27.77 6.73 9.05
C THR A 59 -27.72 6.09 7.66
N LYS A 60 -28.88 5.99 7.00
CA LYS A 60 -28.98 5.43 5.65
C LYS A 60 -28.04 6.13 4.66
N SER A 61 -27.95 7.45 4.72
CA SER A 61 -27.06 8.21 3.83
C SER A 61 -25.59 7.89 4.04
N PHE A 62 -25.18 7.50 5.26
CA PHE A 62 -23.79 7.12 5.51
C PHE A 62 -23.47 5.74 4.94
N LYS A 63 -24.39 4.78 5.09
CA LYS A 63 -24.29 3.46 4.44
C LYS A 63 -24.21 3.61 2.92
N GLU A 64 -25.11 4.41 2.32
CA GLU A 64 -25.10 4.72 0.89
C GLU A 64 -23.79 5.39 0.42
N PHE A 65 -23.16 6.23 1.25
CA PHE A 65 -21.85 6.84 0.94
C PHE A 65 -20.73 5.78 0.87
N ILE A 66 -20.69 4.87 1.84
CA ILE A 66 -19.70 3.79 1.90
C ILE A 66 -19.91 2.82 0.74
N ASP A 67 -21.14 2.42 0.46
CA ASP A 67 -21.47 1.51 -0.65
C ASP A 67 -21.08 2.12 -2.01
N ALA A 68 -21.22 3.44 -2.18
CA ALA A 68 -20.77 4.13 -3.38
C ALA A 68 -19.23 4.11 -3.55
N CYS A 69 -18.49 4.24 -2.43
CA CYS A 69 -17.03 4.14 -2.45
C CYS A 69 -16.53 2.71 -2.68
N LEU A 70 -17.20 1.72 -2.09
CA LEU A 70 -16.78 0.31 -2.06
C LEU A 70 -17.40 -0.50 -3.20
N ASN A 71 -17.23 -0.03 -4.44
CA ASN A 71 -17.56 -0.82 -5.62
C ASN A 71 -16.31 -1.57 -6.13
N LYS A 72 -16.43 -2.87 -6.48
CA LYS A 72 -15.29 -3.62 -7.04
C LYS A 72 -14.83 -3.03 -8.36
N ASP A 73 -15.75 -2.59 -9.20
CA ASP A 73 -15.43 -1.92 -10.45
C ASP A 73 -15.07 -0.44 -10.18
N PRO A 74 -13.83 0.00 -10.44
CA PRO A 74 -13.40 1.38 -10.21
C PRO A 74 -14.18 2.41 -11.04
N SER A 75 -14.75 2.01 -12.18
CA SER A 75 -15.52 2.91 -13.05
C SER A 75 -16.82 3.38 -12.40
N PHE A 76 -17.47 2.51 -11.60
CA PHE A 76 -18.69 2.84 -10.86
C PHE A 76 -18.44 3.63 -9.57
N ARG A 77 -17.18 3.75 -9.12
CA ARG A 77 -16.86 4.62 -7.99
C ARG A 77 -16.97 6.09 -8.42
N PRO A 78 -17.68 6.94 -7.66
CA PRO A 78 -17.70 8.37 -7.93
C PRO A 78 -16.31 8.98 -7.73
N THR A 79 -16.05 10.10 -8.39
CA THR A 79 -14.87 10.92 -8.12
C THR A 79 -14.98 11.63 -6.76
N ALA A 80 -13.85 12.05 -6.20
CA ALA A 80 -13.85 12.83 -4.95
C ALA A 80 -14.72 14.10 -5.05
N LYS A 81 -14.73 14.75 -6.23
CA LYS A 81 -15.54 15.95 -6.50
C LYS A 81 -17.05 15.64 -6.46
N GLU A 82 -17.46 14.45 -6.89
CA GLU A 82 -18.85 14.00 -6.81
C GLU A 82 -19.23 13.60 -5.39
N LEU A 83 -18.33 12.95 -4.65
CA LEU A 83 -18.56 12.59 -3.25
C LEU A 83 -18.76 13.81 -2.33
N LEU A 84 -18.11 14.94 -2.62
CA LEU A 84 -18.36 16.20 -1.91
C LEU A 84 -19.82 16.67 -2.02
N LYS A 85 -20.55 16.24 -3.05
CA LYS A 85 -21.98 16.52 -3.25
C LYS A 85 -22.90 15.42 -2.71
N HIS A 86 -22.33 14.35 -2.16
CA HIS A 86 -23.12 13.24 -1.63
C HIS A 86 -23.99 13.69 -0.46
N LYS A 87 -25.20 13.11 -0.34
CA LYS A 87 -26.18 13.48 0.69
C LYS A 87 -25.61 13.42 2.10
N PHE A 88 -24.74 12.45 2.38
CA PHE A 88 -24.06 12.32 3.68
C PHE A 88 -23.20 13.53 4.00
N ILE A 89 -22.33 13.94 3.07
CA ILE A 89 -21.41 15.07 3.25
C ILE A 89 -22.21 16.38 3.35
N VAL A 90 -23.08 16.64 2.37
CA VAL A 90 -23.83 17.91 2.30
C VAL A 90 -24.73 18.13 3.53
N LYS A 91 -25.33 17.08 4.08
CA LYS A 91 -26.24 17.22 5.23
C LYS A 91 -25.53 17.24 6.58
N ASN A 92 -24.39 16.56 6.73
CA ASN A 92 -23.79 16.32 8.04
C ASN A 92 -22.47 17.05 8.27
N SER A 93 -21.79 17.52 7.22
CA SER A 93 -20.54 18.27 7.38
C SER A 93 -20.78 19.62 8.03
N LYS A 94 -20.05 19.89 9.12
CA LYS A 94 -20.03 21.17 9.85
C LYS A 94 -18.67 21.86 9.69
N LYS A 95 -18.52 23.05 10.28
CA LYS A 95 -17.23 23.75 10.33
C LYS A 95 -16.18 22.90 11.04
N THR A 96 -14.94 22.94 10.57
CA THR A 96 -13.81 22.21 11.18
C THR A 96 -13.54 22.65 12.62
N SER A 97 -13.96 23.86 13.01
CA SER A 97 -13.88 24.35 14.39
C SER A 97 -14.59 23.46 15.41
N TYR A 98 -15.60 22.67 15.00
CA TYR A 98 -16.24 21.72 15.93
C TYR A 98 -15.32 20.57 16.34
N LEU A 99 -14.26 20.29 15.56
CA LEU A 99 -13.31 19.23 15.89
C LEU A 99 -12.35 19.62 17.03
N THR A 100 -12.30 20.90 17.44
CA THR A 100 -11.45 21.31 18.57
C THR A 100 -11.86 20.60 19.85
N GLU A 101 -13.16 20.38 20.07
CA GLU A 101 -13.65 19.64 21.24
C GLU A 101 -13.14 18.19 21.26
N LEU A 102 -13.12 17.53 20.09
CA LEU A 102 -12.58 16.18 19.94
C LEU A 102 -11.07 16.15 20.20
N ILE A 103 -10.33 17.13 19.68
CA ILE A 103 -8.89 17.29 19.90
C ILE A 103 -8.59 17.50 21.40
N ASP A 104 -9.36 18.35 22.08
CA ASP A 104 -9.16 18.64 23.50
C ASP A 104 -9.56 17.46 24.39
N ARG A 105 -10.57 16.68 23.99
CA ARG A 105 -10.90 15.40 24.63
C ARG A 105 -9.74 14.41 24.50
N PHE A 106 -9.16 14.28 23.30
CA PHE A 106 -8.01 13.40 23.08
C PHE A 106 -6.78 13.81 23.91
N LYS A 107 -6.49 15.12 24.00
CA LYS A 107 -5.39 15.63 24.84
C LYS A 107 -5.56 15.28 26.32
N ARG A 108 -6.78 15.41 26.86
CA ARG A 108 -7.08 15.04 28.25
C ARG A 108 -6.91 13.54 28.49
N TRP A 109 -7.48 12.73 27.60
CA TRP A 109 -7.33 11.28 27.65
C TRP A 109 -5.87 10.83 27.63
N LYS A 110 -5.05 11.45 26.77
CA LYS A 110 -3.59 11.21 26.71
C LYS A 110 -2.88 11.66 28.00
N ALA A 111 -3.24 12.82 28.55
CA ALA A 111 -2.65 13.33 29.80
C ALA A 111 -3.00 12.50 31.04
N GLU A 112 -4.11 11.74 31.00
CA GLU A 112 -4.51 10.80 32.05
C GLU A 112 -3.69 9.48 32.03
N GLY A 113 -2.69 9.37 31.15
CA GLY A 113 -1.79 8.22 31.11
C GLY A 113 -2.33 7.03 30.31
N HIS A 114 -3.33 7.25 29.45
CA HIS A 114 -3.82 6.23 28.53
C HIS A 114 -2.98 6.11 27.25
N SER A 115 -1.79 6.71 27.19
CA SER A 115 -0.83 6.39 26.14
C SER A 115 -0.34 4.97 26.36
N ASP A 116 -0.68 4.05 25.45
CA ASP A 116 0.03 2.78 25.33
C ASP A 116 1.51 3.11 25.05
N ASP A 117 2.34 2.86 26.05
CA ASP A 117 3.80 2.99 26.01
C ASP A 117 4.38 1.78 25.26
N GLU A 118 3.97 1.60 24.00
CA GLU A 118 4.54 0.62 23.07
C GLU A 118 4.89 1.32 21.75
N SER A 119 6.13 1.82 21.74
CA SER A 119 6.92 2.22 20.57
C SER A 119 6.45 3.44 19.76
N ASP A 120 6.58 4.64 20.34
CA ASP A 120 7.05 5.80 19.58
C ASP A 120 8.33 6.31 20.24
N SER A 121 9.46 6.09 19.59
CA SER A 121 10.73 6.67 19.99
C SER A 121 10.60 8.19 19.84
N GLU A 122 10.32 8.87 20.95
CA GLU A 122 10.38 10.32 21.09
C GLU A 122 11.70 10.83 20.50
N GLY A 123 11.63 11.42 19.31
CA GLY A 123 12.68 12.28 18.76
C GLY A 123 12.74 13.55 19.58
N SER A 124 13.34 13.44 20.77
CA SER A 124 13.73 14.58 21.57
C SER A 124 14.69 15.42 20.72
N ASP A 125 14.22 16.58 20.26
CA ASP A 125 15.04 17.61 19.60
C ASP A 125 16.20 17.99 20.53
N SER A 126 17.32 17.32 20.33
CA SER A 126 18.62 17.65 20.90
C SER A 126 19.59 17.69 19.76
N GLU A 127 19.75 18.90 19.23
CA GLU A 127 20.77 19.30 18.28
C GLU A 127 22.13 18.68 18.66
N SER A 128 22.53 17.63 17.96
CA SER A 128 23.93 17.23 17.89
C SER A 128 24.20 16.47 16.59
N THR A 129 25.29 16.88 15.97
CA THR A 129 25.75 16.53 14.64
C THR A 129 26.22 15.08 14.54
N SER A 130 25.62 14.26 13.66
CA SER A 130 26.33 13.25 12.85
C SER A 130 25.38 12.53 11.89
N ARG A 131 25.88 12.24 10.69
CA ARG A 131 25.18 11.67 9.54
C ARG A 131 24.83 10.20 9.77
N GLU A 132 23.55 9.84 9.76
CA GLU A 132 23.10 8.47 9.43
C GLU A 132 21.85 8.53 8.54
N ASN A 133 21.96 7.87 7.37
CA ASN A 133 20.91 7.77 6.37
C ASN A 133 19.85 6.76 6.84
N ASN A 134 18.80 7.22 7.52
CA ASN A 134 17.57 6.46 7.68
C ASN A 134 16.57 6.87 6.59
N THR A 135 16.53 6.10 5.50
CA THR A 135 15.48 6.16 4.49
C THR A 135 14.21 5.50 5.03
N HIS A 136 13.46 6.22 5.86
CA HIS A 136 12.04 5.97 6.06
C HIS A 136 11.27 7.00 5.20
N PRO A 137 10.27 6.60 4.39
CA PRO A 137 9.45 7.58 3.70
C PRO A 137 8.66 8.37 4.74
N GLU A 138 9.09 9.60 4.99
CA GLU A 138 8.39 10.56 5.84
C GLU A 138 7.03 10.87 5.21
N TRP A 139 5.95 10.51 5.91
CA TRP A 139 4.59 10.80 5.49
C TRP A 139 4.33 12.31 5.61
N SER A 140 4.66 13.06 4.56
CA SER A 140 4.51 14.51 4.57
C SER A 140 3.13 14.95 4.03
N PHE A 141 2.29 15.47 4.93
CA PHE A 141 0.99 16.06 4.57
C PHE A 141 1.20 17.51 4.06
N THR A 142 1.73 17.67 2.85
CA THR A 142 2.06 18.98 2.26
C THR A 142 0.83 19.71 1.67
N THR A 143 -0.26 19.87 2.42
CA THR A 143 -1.38 20.75 2.03
C THR A 143 -1.19 22.22 2.42
N VAL A 144 -0.08 22.58 3.08
CA VAL A 144 0.26 23.98 3.38
C VAL A 144 1.23 24.50 2.31
N ARG A 145 0.72 25.28 1.36
CA ARG A 145 1.52 25.94 0.31
C ARG A 145 2.52 26.92 0.94
N LYS A 146 3.81 26.57 0.95
CA LYS A 146 4.91 27.56 1.01
C LYS A 146 5.28 27.96 -0.43
N LYS A 147 5.44 29.27 -0.67
CA LYS A 147 5.74 29.85 -1.99
C LYS A 147 7.11 29.35 -2.50
N PRO A 148 7.28 29.08 -3.81
CA PRO A 148 8.56 28.66 -4.35
C PRO A 148 9.47 29.86 -4.65
N ASP A 149 10.72 29.81 -4.18
CA ASP A 149 11.81 30.67 -4.67
C ASP A 149 12.47 30.02 -5.92
N PRO A 150 12.97 30.82 -6.87
CA PRO A 150 13.32 30.33 -8.20
C PRO A 150 14.80 29.95 -8.33
N LYS A 151 15.04 28.98 -9.23
CA LYS A 151 16.30 28.60 -9.92
C LYS A 151 17.08 27.40 -9.37
N LYS A 152 16.83 26.23 -9.99
CA LYS A 152 17.84 25.54 -10.80
C LYS A 152 17.15 24.63 -11.83
N VAL A 153 17.42 24.89 -13.11
CA VAL A 153 16.95 24.13 -14.27
C VAL A 153 18.09 23.22 -14.75
N GLN A 154 17.69 22.13 -15.41
CA GLN A 154 18.44 21.10 -16.16
C GLN A 154 18.61 19.79 -15.39
N ASN A 155 18.33 18.61 -15.94
CA ASN A 155 17.73 18.16 -17.20
C ASN A 155 17.60 16.63 -17.06
N GLY A 156 16.60 16.02 -17.70
CA GLY A 156 16.71 14.64 -18.17
C GLY A 156 15.89 13.58 -17.42
N ALA A 157 14.87 13.11 -18.13
CA ALA A 157 14.29 11.76 -18.16
C ALA A 157 13.98 11.06 -16.81
N GLU A 158 12.67 10.83 -16.60
CA GLU A 158 12.11 9.59 -16.05
C GLU A 158 12.99 8.87 -15.01
N GLN A 159 12.95 9.34 -13.76
CA GLN A 159 13.48 8.57 -12.63
C GLN A 159 12.53 7.41 -12.34
N ASP A 160 12.75 6.34 -13.09
CA ASP A 160 12.71 4.94 -12.67
C ASP A 160 11.84 4.69 -11.44
N LEU A 161 10.55 4.62 -11.73
CA LEU A 161 9.55 3.88 -10.97
C LEU A 161 10.19 2.58 -10.46
N VAL A 162 10.30 2.41 -9.14
CA VAL A 162 10.64 1.13 -8.50
C VAL A 162 12.12 0.72 -8.63
N GLN A 163 13.04 1.53 -8.08
CA GLN A 163 14.35 1.02 -7.67
C GLN A 163 14.16 0.00 -6.52
N THR A 164 13.86 -1.24 -6.90
CA THR A 164 14.46 -2.46 -6.35
C THR A 164 14.05 -2.85 -4.92
N LEU A 165 12.80 -3.25 -4.73
CA LEU A 165 12.49 -4.30 -3.75
C LEU A 165 13.03 -5.61 -4.34
N SER A 166 14.07 -6.18 -3.73
CA SER A 166 14.91 -7.23 -4.31
C SER A 166 14.11 -8.37 -4.95
N CYS A 167 14.20 -8.55 -6.28
CA CYS A 167 13.56 -9.67 -6.99
C CYS A 167 13.93 -11.04 -6.40
N LEU A 168 15.09 -11.14 -5.75
CA LEU A 168 15.53 -12.32 -5.00
C LEU A 168 14.46 -12.78 -3.99
N SER A 169 13.99 -11.88 -3.12
CA SER A 169 13.04 -12.22 -2.05
C SER A 169 11.59 -12.31 -2.52
N MET A 170 11.21 -11.51 -3.52
CA MET A 170 9.82 -11.40 -3.96
C MET A 170 9.44 -12.37 -5.07
N ILE A 171 10.39 -12.79 -5.89
CA ILE A 171 10.12 -13.59 -7.11
C ILE A 171 10.88 -14.91 -7.05
N ILE A 172 12.18 -14.88 -6.80
CA ILE A 172 13.02 -16.09 -6.90
C ILE A 172 12.78 -17.06 -5.75
N THR A 173 12.83 -16.59 -4.50
CA THR A 173 12.60 -17.45 -3.33
C THR A 173 11.20 -18.10 -3.34
N PRO A 174 10.09 -17.38 -3.63
CA PRO A 174 8.78 -18.01 -3.78
C PRO A 174 8.71 -19.02 -4.93
N ALA A 175 9.30 -18.71 -6.10
CA ALA A 175 9.30 -19.62 -7.25
C ALA A 175 10.05 -20.93 -6.94
N PHE A 176 11.17 -20.86 -6.22
CA PHE A 176 11.91 -22.05 -5.78
C PHE A 176 11.17 -22.84 -4.69
N ALA A 177 10.46 -22.17 -3.80
CA ALA A 177 9.58 -22.83 -2.84
C ALA A 177 8.44 -23.60 -3.56
N GLU A 178 7.81 -23.00 -4.56
CA GLU A 178 6.78 -23.65 -5.39
C GLU A 178 7.34 -24.84 -6.18
N LEU A 179 8.53 -24.69 -6.78
CA LEU A 179 9.18 -25.79 -7.50
C LEU A 179 9.49 -26.96 -6.57
N LYS A 180 9.97 -26.71 -5.34
CA LYS A 180 10.20 -27.76 -4.32
C LYS A 180 8.90 -28.47 -3.94
N GLN A 181 7.78 -27.75 -3.80
CA GLN A 181 6.47 -28.33 -3.47
C GLN A 181 5.87 -29.23 -4.57
N GLN A 182 6.22 -29.01 -5.84
CA GLN A 182 5.67 -29.81 -6.94
C GLN A 182 6.15 -31.27 -6.98
N ASP A 183 7.26 -31.62 -6.33
CA ASP A 183 7.80 -32.99 -6.32
C ASP A 183 8.64 -33.20 -5.03
N GLU A 184 7.95 -33.37 -3.91
CA GLU A 184 8.58 -33.54 -2.58
C GLU A 184 9.46 -34.79 -2.49
N ASN A 185 9.18 -35.82 -3.30
CA ASN A 185 9.86 -37.11 -3.25
C ASN A 185 11.16 -37.17 -4.07
N ASN A 186 11.51 -36.11 -4.82
CA ASN A 186 12.70 -36.07 -5.65
C ASN A 186 13.85 -35.33 -4.95
N ALA A 187 14.55 -36.05 -4.07
CA ALA A 187 15.64 -35.50 -3.25
C ALA A 187 16.76 -34.86 -4.10
N SER A 188 17.13 -35.50 -5.22
CA SER A 188 18.15 -34.97 -6.14
C SER A 188 17.74 -33.64 -6.78
N ARG A 189 16.46 -33.49 -7.15
CA ARG A 189 15.94 -32.24 -7.73
C ARG A 189 15.89 -31.13 -6.69
N ASN A 190 15.43 -31.42 -5.49
CA ASN A 190 15.35 -30.44 -4.40
C ASN A 190 16.75 -29.95 -4.00
N GLN A 191 17.74 -30.86 -3.96
CA GLN A 191 19.15 -30.50 -3.75
C GLN A 191 19.68 -29.57 -4.86
N ALA A 192 19.36 -29.83 -6.13
CA ALA A 192 19.76 -28.97 -7.23
C ALA A 192 19.12 -27.56 -7.16
N ILE A 193 17.84 -27.48 -6.74
CA ILE A 193 17.15 -26.20 -6.56
C ILE A 193 17.79 -25.40 -5.41
N GLU A 194 18.15 -26.05 -4.30
CA GLU A 194 18.84 -25.40 -3.17
C GLU A 194 20.23 -24.88 -3.54
N GLU A 195 20.99 -25.65 -4.32
CA GLU A 195 22.30 -25.22 -4.80
C GLU A 195 22.18 -23.99 -5.72
N LEU A 196 21.19 -24.00 -6.62
CA LEU A 196 20.91 -22.87 -7.50
C LEU A 196 20.47 -21.62 -6.72
N GLU A 197 19.59 -21.77 -5.73
CA GLU A 197 19.16 -20.69 -4.82
C GLU A 197 20.34 -20.04 -4.11
N LYS A 198 21.24 -20.86 -3.59
CA LYS A 198 22.47 -20.41 -2.93
C LYS A 198 23.40 -19.66 -3.89
N SER A 199 23.59 -20.17 -5.11
CA SER A 199 24.44 -19.50 -6.11
C SER A 199 23.89 -18.13 -6.51
N ILE A 200 22.58 -18.00 -6.66
CA ILE A 200 21.94 -16.71 -6.98
C ILE A 200 22.09 -15.73 -5.81
N ALA A 201 21.89 -16.18 -4.56
CA ALA A 201 22.10 -15.34 -3.39
C ALA A 201 23.55 -14.84 -3.25
N VAL A 202 24.54 -15.68 -3.57
CA VAL A 202 25.96 -15.28 -3.60
C VAL A 202 26.23 -14.25 -4.70
N ALA A 203 25.65 -14.43 -5.89
CA ALA A 203 25.79 -13.47 -6.98
C ALA A 203 25.19 -12.10 -6.63
N GLU A 204 24.03 -12.08 -5.96
CA GLU A 204 23.38 -10.85 -5.48
C GLU A 204 24.21 -10.15 -4.40
N ALA A 205 24.81 -10.91 -3.46
CA ALA A 205 25.70 -10.35 -2.46
C ALA A 205 26.99 -9.76 -3.06
N ALA A 206 27.50 -10.36 -4.14
CA ALA A 206 28.69 -9.86 -4.85
C ALA A 206 28.37 -8.66 -5.76
N CYS A 207 27.16 -8.59 -6.33
CA CYS A 207 26.72 -7.53 -7.22
C CYS A 207 25.24 -7.19 -6.99
N PRO A 208 24.93 -6.23 -6.10
CA PRO A 208 23.55 -5.86 -5.81
C PRO A 208 22.76 -5.42 -7.04
N GLY A 209 21.55 -5.93 -7.20
CA GLY A 209 20.64 -5.67 -8.31
C GLY A 209 20.94 -6.49 -9.59
N ILE A 210 21.87 -7.45 -9.55
CA ILE A 210 22.14 -8.33 -10.70
C ILE A 210 20.93 -9.22 -10.99
N THR A 211 20.25 -9.66 -9.94
CA THR A 211 19.06 -10.51 -10.02
C THR A 211 17.91 -9.78 -10.70
N ASP A 212 17.67 -8.53 -10.32
CA ASP A 212 16.62 -7.69 -10.91
C ASP A 212 16.87 -7.43 -12.41
N LYS A 213 18.13 -7.17 -12.79
CA LYS A 213 18.52 -7.00 -14.20
C LYS A 213 18.29 -8.28 -15.01
N MET A 214 18.63 -9.44 -14.45
CA MET A 214 18.41 -10.74 -15.09
C MET A 214 16.92 -10.99 -15.33
N VAL A 215 16.10 -10.83 -14.29
CA VAL A 215 14.65 -11.04 -14.36
C VAL A 215 14.01 -10.07 -15.37
N LYS A 216 14.37 -8.79 -15.34
CA LYS A 216 13.91 -7.80 -16.32
C LYS A 216 14.22 -8.23 -17.76
N LYS A 217 15.45 -8.68 -18.02
CA LYS A 217 15.85 -9.15 -19.36
C LYS A 217 15.12 -10.42 -19.81
N LEU A 218 14.81 -11.31 -18.88
CA LEU A 218 14.00 -12.50 -19.17
C LEU A 218 12.57 -12.11 -19.55
N ILE A 219 11.91 -11.25 -18.76
CA ILE A 219 10.56 -10.76 -19.06
C ILE A 219 10.52 -10.05 -20.42
N GLU A 220 11.48 -9.17 -20.71
CA GLU A 220 11.61 -8.50 -22.01
C GLU A 220 11.73 -9.51 -23.17
N LYS A 221 12.52 -10.58 -23.00
CA LYS A 221 12.66 -11.63 -24.01
C LYS A 221 11.38 -12.46 -24.19
N PHE A 222 10.70 -12.82 -23.11
CA PHE A 222 9.44 -13.57 -23.16
C PHE A 222 8.33 -12.76 -23.85
N GLN A 223 8.19 -11.49 -23.52
CA GLN A 223 7.23 -10.59 -24.16
C GLN A 223 7.52 -10.43 -25.66
N LYS A 224 8.80 -10.39 -26.05
CA LYS A 224 9.20 -10.31 -27.45
C LYS A 224 8.89 -11.59 -28.24
N CYS A 225 9.14 -12.78 -27.67
CA CYS A 225 8.79 -14.04 -28.32
C CYS A 225 7.27 -14.20 -28.49
N SER A 226 6.48 -13.76 -27.50
CA SER A 226 5.01 -13.83 -27.58
C SER A 226 4.40 -12.91 -28.64
N ALA A 227 5.12 -11.87 -29.07
CA ALA A 227 4.66 -10.93 -30.11
C ALA A 227 4.94 -11.42 -31.54
N ASP A 228 5.92 -12.32 -31.73
CA ASP A 228 6.29 -12.90 -33.03
C ASP A 228 5.43 -14.12 -33.42
N GLU A 229 4.57 -14.62 -32.51
CA GLU A 229 3.65 -15.75 -32.74
C GLU A 229 2.21 -15.34 -33.08
N SER A 230 1.97 -14.07 -33.42
CA SER A 230 0.67 -13.62 -33.94
C SER A 230 0.68 -13.62 -35.48
N PRO A 231 -0.20 -14.38 -36.16
CA PRO A 231 -0.26 -14.44 -37.62
C PRO A 231 -0.76 -13.13 -38.26
#